data_AF-A0A6A2EYT2-F1
#
_entry.id   AF-A0A6A2EYT2-F1
#
_cell.length_a   1.000
_cell.length_b   1.000
_cell.length_c   1.000
_cell.angle_alpha   90.00
_cell.angle_beta   90.00
_cell.angle_gamma   90.00
#
_symmetry.space_group_name_H-M   'P 1'
#
loop_
_entity.id
_entity.type
_entity.pdbx_description
1 polymer ?
#
loop_
_entity_poly.entity_id
_entity_poly.type
_entity_poly.pdbx_seq_one_letter_code
_entity_poly.pdbx_strand_id
1 'polypeptide(L)' 'MVYIINYFDDTSSKTKTARIDADNEDEALAEFHKNHPFCEVIMCAPTADESETYYATTL' A
#
# COMPACT_ATOMS: atom_id res chain seq x y z
N MET A 1 -7.92 -5.66 7.69
CA MET A 1 -7.85 -5.78 6.21
C MET A 1 -6.51 -5.23 5.80
N VAL A 2 -5.76 -5.89 4.92
CA VAL A 2 -4.44 -5.35 4.56
C VAL A 2 -4.62 -4.29 3.46
N TYR A 3 -3.96 -3.15 3.61
CA TYR A 3 -3.87 -2.09 2.62
C TYR A 3 -2.44 -2.02 2.08
N ILE A 4 -2.33 -1.91 0.76
CA ILE A 4 -1.09 -1.64 0.04
C ILE A 4 -1.00 -0.14 -0.22
N ILE A 5 0.04 0.49 0.33
CA ILE A 5 0.35 1.89 0.10
C ILE A 5 1.60 1.98 -0.75
N ASN A 6 1.46 2.48 -1.97
CA ASN A 6 2.59 2.84 -2.83
C ASN A 6 2.96 4.29 -2.55
N TYR A 7 4.22 4.54 -2.25
CA TYR A 7 4.72 5.85 -1.89
C TYR A 7 6.08 6.12 -2.52
N PHE A 8 6.37 7.39 -2.78
CA PHE A 8 7.69 7.82 -3.17
C PHE A 8 8.52 8.11 -1.91
N ASP A 9 9.62 7.38 -1.75
CA ASP A 9 10.57 7.61 -0.68
C ASP A 9 11.69 8.52 -1.17
N ASP A 10 11.61 9.80 -0.83
CA ASP A 10 12.58 10.82 -1.23
C ASP A 10 14.01 10.44 -0.80
N THR A 11 14.16 9.84 0.39
CA THR A 11 15.45 9.45 0.95
C THR A 11 16.21 8.43 0.11
N SER A 12 15.49 7.56 -0.61
CA SER A 12 16.10 6.61 -1.55
C SER A 12 15.75 6.88 -3.01
N SER A 13 15.06 8.01 -3.27
CA SER A 13 14.58 8.46 -4.58
C SER A 13 13.93 7.34 -5.41
N LYS A 14 13.18 6.46 -4.74
CA LYS A 14 12.49 5.33 -5.39
C LYS A 14 11.10 5.14 -4.81
N THR A 15 10.24 4.56 -5.64
CA THR A 15 8.94 4.09 -5.19
C THR A 15 9.10 2.85 -4.33
N LYS A 16 8.41 2.84 -3.20
CA LYS A 16 8.31 1.72 -2.27
C LYS A 16 6.85 1.39 -2.02
N THR A 17 6.64 0.22 -1.44
CA THR A 17 5.31 -0.29 -1.11
C THR A 17 5.30 -0.70 0.36
N ALA A 18 4.33 -0.19 1.11
CA ALA A 18 4.04 -0.58 2.49
C ALA A 18 2.77 -1.44 2.54
N ARG A 19 2.73 -2.37 3.49
CA ARG A 19 1.54 -3.17 3.80
C ARG A 19 1.13 -2.83 5.23
N ILE A 20 -0.08 -2.33 5.40
CA ILE A 20 -0.64 -1.93 6.70
C ILE A 20 -1.90 -2.74 6.94
N ASP A 21 -2.03 -3.38 8.10
CA ASP A 21 -3.31 -3.97 8.50
C ASP A 21 -4.14 -2.92 9.23
N ALA A 22 -5.33 -2.64 8.69
CA ALA A 22 -6.25 -1.63 9.22
C ALA A 22 -7.70 -2.01 8.90
N ASP A 23 -8.66 -1.40 9.59
CA ASP A 23 -10.08 -1.63 9.30
C ASP A 23 -10.56 -0.83 8.08
N ASN A 24 -9.95 0.33 7.83
CA ASN A 24 -10.30 1.26 6.74
C ASN A 24 -9.08 2.00 6.16
N GLU A 25 -9.27 2.66 5.03
CA GLU A 25 -8.22 3.41 4.31
C GLU A 25 -7.64 4.56 5.15
N ASP A 26 -8.48 5.32 5.85
CA ASP A 26 -8.05 6.44 6.69
C ASP A 26 -7.09 5.98 7.81
N GLU A 27 -7.40 4.86 8.46
CA GLU A 27 -6.56 4.26 9.48
C GLU A 27 -5.23 3.73 8.90
N ALA A 28 -5.27 3.11 7.72
CA ALA A 28 -4.07 2.65 7.02
C ALA A 28 -3.13 3.82 6.68
N LEU A 29 -3.67 4.93 6.18
CA LEU A 29 -2.92 6.14 5.86
C LEU A 29 -2.38 6.82 7.13
N ALA A 30 -3.15 6.85 8.22
CA ALA A 30 -2.71 7.40 9.49
C ALA A 30 -1.52 6.61 10.07
N GLU A 31 -1.60 5.28 10.07
CA GLU A 31 -0.49 4.40 10.50
C GLU A 31 0.74 4.52 9.60
N PHE A 32 0.52 4.67 8.28
CA PHE A 32 1.61 4.93 7.34
C PHE A 32 2.31 6.25 7.64
N HIS A 33 1.58 7.36 7.79
CA HIS A 33 2.17 8.67 8.07
C HIS A 33 2.86 8.77 9.43
N LYS A 34 2.49 7.94 10.43
CA LYS A 34 3.24 7.85 11.70
C LYS A 34 4.68 7.37 11.50
N ASN A 35 4.89 6.42 10.59
CA ASN A 35 6.22 5.85 10.29
C ASN A 35 6.92 6.56 9.12
N HIS A 36 6.15 7.17 8.23
CA HIS A 36 6.62 7.81 7.00
C HIS A 36 6.03 9.22 6.83
N PRO A 37 6.31 10.17 7.74
CA PRO A 37 5.63 11.47 7.78
C PRO A 37 5.91 12.39 6.59
N PHE A 38 6.98 12.12 5.82
CA PHE A 38 7.42 12.96 4.70
C PHE A 38 7.34 12.24 3.34
N CYS A 39 6.81 11.02 3.30
CA CYS A 39 6.68 10.28 2.05
C CYS A 39 5.42 10.71 1.30
N GLU A 40 5.54 10.91 -0.02
CA GLU A 40 4.38 11.19 -0.86
C GLU A 40 3.65 9.88 -1.18
N VAL A 41 2.39 9.78 -0.78
CA VAL A 41 1.53 8.64 -1.13
C VAL A 41 1.05 8.78 -2.57
N ILE A 42 1.35 7.78 -3.39
CA ILE A 42 0.93 7.70 -4.79
C ILE A 42 -0.42 6.99 -4.90
N MET A 43 -0.60 5.92 -4.13
CA MET A 43 -1.81 5.10 -4.15
C MET A 43 -1.97 4.35 -2.83
N CYS A 44 -3.20 4.30 -2.31
CA CYS A 44 -3.61 3.36 -1.27
C CYS A 44 -4.71 2.48 -1.84
N ALA A 45 -4.58 1.17 -1.70
CA ALA A 45 -5.62 0.24 -2.12
C ALA A 45 -5.70 -0.93 -1.12
N PRO A 46 -6.90 -1.41 -0.79
CA PRO A 46 -7.02 -2.64 -0.04
C PRO A 46 -6.42 -3.79 -0.85
N THR A 47 -5.69 -4.70 -0.20
CA THR A 47 -5.49 -6.03 -0.78
C THR A 47 -6.85 -6.66 -0.88
N ALA A 48 -7.35 -6.84 -2.09
CA ALA A 48 -8.38 -7.84 -2.31
C ALA A 48 -7.79 -9.15 -1.76
N ASP A 49 -8.45 -9.73 -0.76
CA ASP A 49 -8.20 -11.09 -0.31
C ASP A 49 -8.01 -11.96 -1.56
N GLU A 50 -6.97 -12.80 -1.63
CA GLU A 50 -6.73 -13.73 -2.74
C GLU A 50 -7.79 -14.85 -2.80
N SER A 51 -9.06 -14.50 -2.60
CA SER A 51 -10.19 -15.33 -2.95
C SER A 51 -10.34 -15.32 -4.48
N GLU A 52 -9.53 -16.18 -5.10
CA GLU A 52 -9.75 -16.78 -6.41
C GLU A 52 -9.86 -15.80 -7.59
N THR A 53 -8.73 -15.35 -8.13
CA THR A 53 -8.57 -15.33 -9.58
C THR A 53 -7.12 -15.51 -9.98
N TYR A 54 -6.68 -16.75 -9.87
CA TYR A 54 -5.54 -17.29 -10.60
C TYR A 54 -5.86 -17.28 -12.10
N TYR A 55 -5.86 -16.13 -12.76
CA TYR A 55 -5.66 -16.11 -14.20
C TYR A 55 -4.16 -16.19 -14.44
N ALA A 56 -3.69 -17.44 -14.45
CA ALA A 56 -2.47 -17.82 -15.12
C ALA A 56 -2.47 -17.23 -16.55
N THR A 57 -1.37 -16.54 -16.86
CA THR A 57 -0.78 -16.18 -18.16
C THR A 57 -1.48 -16.66 -19.43
N THR A 58 -1.64 -15.75 -20.40
CA THR A 58 -1.36 -15.92 -21.86
C THR A 58 -1.61 -14.55 -22.51
N LEU A 59 -0.80 -13.95 -23.39
CA LEU A 59 0.32 -14.35 -24.26
C LEU A 59 1.18 -13.09 -24.52
#